data_AF-A0AAU4YVQ5-F1
#
_entry.id   AF-A0AAU4YVQ5-F1
#
_cell.length_a   1.000
_cell.length_b   1.000
_cell.length_c   1.000
_cell.angle_alpha   90.00
_cell.angle_beta   90.00
_cell.angle_gamma   90.00
#
_symmetry.space_group_name_H-M   'P 1'
#
loop_
_entity.id
_entity.type
_entity.pdbx_description
1 polymer ?
#
loop_
_entity_poly.entity_id
_entity_poly.type
_entity_poly.pdbx_seq_one_letter_code
_entity_poly.pdbx_strand_id
1 'polypeptide(L)' 'MPGRYLTGDRDLVYGFPGMDQLIPALPTVHPAVGPAHILPGCGHWIAEERPGEVNAALLEFLSALNT' A
#
# COMPACT_ATOMS: atom_id res chain seq x y z
N MET A 1 -5.58 13.99 5.67
CA MET A 1 -5.39 13.03 6.79
C MET A 1 -4.19 12.16 6.47
N PRO A 2 -3.32 11.77 7.41
CA PRO A 2 -2.19 10.90 7.11
C PRO A 2 -2.64 9.51 6.65
N GLY A 3 -1.89 8.87 5.74
CA GLY A 3 -2.20 7.51 5.28
C GLY A 3 -1.02 6.83 4.61
N ARG A 4 -1.17 5.53 4.33
CA ARG A 4 -0.28 4.72 3.48
C ARG A 4 -1.12 3.71 2.71
N TYR A 5 -0.69 3.40 1.49
CA TYR A 5 -1.33 2.41 0.63
C TYR A 5 -0.37 1.24 0.40
N LEU A 6 -0.78 0.05 0.83
CA LEU A 6 -0.08 -1.21 0.66
C LEU A 6 -0.99 -2.19 -0.10
N THR A 7 -0.46 -2.90 -1.08
CA THR A 7 -1.18 -3.96 -1.83
C THR A 7 -0.20 -5.00 -2.37
N GLY A 8 -0.70 -6.16 -2.77
CA GLY A 8 0.10 -7.22 -3.41
C GLY A 8 -0.01 -7.15 -4.94
N ASP A 9 1.07 -7.48 -5.66
CA ASP A 9 1.09 -7.47 -7.13
C ASP A 9 0.25 -8.59 -7.79
N ARG A 10 -0.21 -9.58 -7.02
CA ARG A 10 -1.14 -10.63 -7.44
C ARG A 10 -2.56 -10.40 -6.92
N ASP A 11 -2.83 -9.26 -6.29
CA ASP A 11 -4.19 -8.88 -5.88
C ASP A 11 -5.08 -8.70 -7.12
N LEU A 12 -6.26 -9.31 -7.11
CA LEU A 12 -7.26 -9.15 -8.16
C LEU A 12 -7.65 -7.68 -8.36
N VAL A 13 -7.80 -6.92 -7.27
CA VAL A 13 -8.17 -5.51 -7.30
C VAL A 13 -7.03 -4.67 -7.86
N TYR A 14 -5.77 -5.00 -7.54
CA TYR A 14 -4.61 -4.35 -8.16
C TYR A 14 -4.62 -4.49 -9.69
N GLY A 15 -5.12 -5.62 -10.20
CA GLY A 15 -5.26 -5.91 -11.62
C GLY A 15 -6.53 -5.37 -12.30
N PHE A 16 -7.41 -4.64 -11.60
CA PHE A 16 -8.61 -4.08 -12.23
C PHE A 16 -8.27 -3.00 -13.28
N PRO A 17 -9.08 -2.88 -14.35
CA PRO A 17 -8.87 -1.84 -15.36
C PRO A 17 -8.79 -0.44 -14.73
N GLY A 18 -7.74 0.32 -15.07
CA GLY A 18 -7.51 1.69 -14.61
C GLY A 18 -6.67 1.81 -13.34
N MET A 19 -6.38 0.71 -12.62
CA MET A 19 -5.53 0.76 -11.43
C MET A 19 -4.07 1.08 -11.76
N ASP A 20 -3.62 0.73 -12.97
CA ASP A 20 -2.33 1.12 -13.54
C ASP A 20 -2.15 2.64 -13.66
N GLN A 21 -3.25 3.41 -13.69
CA GLN A 21 -3.23 4.87 -13.68
C GLN A 21 -3.51 5.44 -12.28
N LEU A 22 -4.46 4.85 -11.55
CA LEU A 22 -4.87 5.34 -10.23
C LEU A 22 -3.77 5.17 -9.18
N ILE A 23 -3.08 4.03 -9.17
CA ILE A 23 -2.04 3.73 -8.17
C ILE A 23 -0.86 4.71 -8.29
N PRO A 24 -0.28 4.98 -9.48
CA PRO A 24 0.74 6.01 -9.62
C PRO A 24 0.25 7.43 -9.33
N ALA A 25 -1.06 7.68 -9.45
CA ALA A 25 -1.66 8.99 -9.16
C ALA A 25 -1.91 9.25 -7.67
N LEU A 26 -1.76 8.25 -6.79
CA LEU A 26 -2.00 8.39 -5.34
C LEU A 26 -1.29 9.60 -4.70
N PRO A 27 0.00 9.89 -4.98
CA PRO A 27 0.67 11.07 -4.43
C PRO A 27 0.05 12.40 -4.89
N THR A 28 -0.62 12.42 -6.03
CA THR A 28 -1.28 13.61 -6.56
C THR A 28 -2.68 13.79 -5.95
N VAL A 29 -3.47 12.72 -5.91
CA VAL A 29 -4.86 12.78 -5.40
C VAL A 29 -4.92 12.80 -3.87
N HIS A 30 -3.92 12.23 -3.20
CA HIS A 30 -3.82 12.23 -1.76
C HIS A 30 -2.34 12.35 -1.31
N PRO A 31 -1.76 13.58 -1.31
CA PRO A 31 -0.33 13.80 -1.05
C PRO A 31 0.21 13.17 0.25
N ALA A 32 -0.59 13.16 1.31
CA ALA A 32 -0.17 12.57 2.59
C ALA A 32 -0.12 11.02 2.60
N VAL A 33 -0.67 10.35 1.59
CA VAL A 33 -0.55 8.88 1.40
C VAL A 33 0.82 8.52 0.83
N GLY A 34 1.34 9.37 -0.07
CA GLY A 34 2.58 9.11 -0.79
C GLY A 34 2.44 8.00 -1.83
N PRO A 35 3.56 7.48 -2.36
CA PRO A 35 3.56 6.38 -3.32
C PRO A 35 3.00 5.08 -2.72
N ALA A 36 2.41 4.25 -3.57
CA ALA A 36 2.01 2.90 -3.20
C ALA A 36 3.21 2.02 -2.85
N HIS A 37 3.05 1.16 -1.85
CA HIS A 37 3.99 0.09 -1.54
C HIS A 37 3.41 -1.23 -2.07
N ILE A 38 4.09 -1.82 -3.05
CA ILE A 38 3.65 -3.05 -3.72
C ILE A 38 4.46 -4.23 -3.20
N LEU A 39 3.79 -5.24 -2.66
CA LEU A 39 4.41 -6.45 -2.15
C LEU A 39 4.54 -7.50 -3.27
N PRO A 40 5.77 -7.91 -3.64
CA PRO A 40 5.97 -8.83 -4.75
C PRO A 40 5.53 -10.26 -4.43
N GLY A 41 4.86 -10.88 -5.38
CA GLY A 41 4.30 -12.22 -5.29
C GLY A 41 3.22 -12.39 -4.22
N CYS A 42 2.55 -11.32 -3.81
CA CYS A 42 1.54 -11.30 -2.75
C CYS A 42 0.15 -11.11 -3.35
N GLY A 43 -0.82 -11.92 -2.92
CA GLY A 43 -2.22 -11.80 -3.30
C GLY A 43 -2.97 -10.75 -2.49
N HIS A 44 -4.29 -10.91 -2.43
CA HIS A 44 -5.20 -9.95 -1.81
C HIS A 44 -5.09 -9.90 -0.28
N TRP A 45 -4.64 -10.98 0.36
CA TRP A 45 -4.68 -11.13 1.83
C TRP A 45 -3.30 -10.82 2.41
N ILE A 46 -2.81 -9.58 2.17
CA ILE A 46 -1.41 -9.20 2.43
C ILE A 46 -0.93 -9.43 3.86
N ALA A 47 -1.83 -9.27 4.85
CA ALA A 47 -1.49 -9.48 6.26
C ALA A 47 -1.27 -10.96 6.60
N GLU A 48 -1.93 -11.88 5.89
CA GLU A 48 -1.73 -13.32 6.04
C GLU A 48 -0.54 -13.83 5.21
N GLU A 49 -0.37 -13.30 3.99
CA GLU A 49 0.65 -13.75 3.05
C GLU A 49 2.05 -13.17 3.30
N ARG A 50 2.12 -11.95 3.86
CA ARG A 50 3.36 -11.20 4.15
C ARG A 50 3.27 -10.47 5.50
N PRO A 51 2.97 -11.16 6.62
CA PRO A 51 2.75 -10.54 7.92
C PRO A 51 3.94 -9.68 8.39
N GLY A 52 5.17 -10.12 8.13
CA GLY A 52 6.38 -9.37 8.54
C GLY A 52 6.50 -8.01 7.85
N GLU A 53 6.31 -7.98 6.53
CA GLU A 53 6.39 -6.76 5.72
C GLU A 53 5.25 -5.79 6.06
N VAL A 54 4.03 -6.31 6.21
CA VAL A 54 2.86 -5.51 6.59
C VAL A 54 3.03 -4.92 7.99
N ASN A 55 3.47 -5.71 8.97
CA ASN A 55 3.69 -5.21 10.33
C ASN A 55 4.80 -4.16 10.39
N ALA A 56 5.89 -4.35 9.63
CA ALA A 56 6.97 -3.36 9.56
C ALA A 56 6.47 -2.02 8.99
N ALA A 57 5.75 -2.05 7.87
CA ALA A 57 5.20 -0.85 7.26
C ALA A 57 4.15 -0.14 8.14
N LEU A 58 3.33 -0.91 8.86
CA LEU A 58 2.36 -0.37 9.81
C LEU A 58 3.06 0.35 10.98
N LEU A 59 4.07 -0.28 11.58
CA LEU A 59 4.82 0.30 12.70
C LEU A 59 5.62 1.54 12.26
N GLU A 60 6.21 1.52 11.07
CA GLU A 60 6.89 2.68 10.47
C GLU A 60 5.92 3.85 10.32
N PHE A 61 4.73 3.61 9.74
CA PHE A 61 3.71 4.65 9.58
C PHE A 61 3.28 5.23 10.91
N LEU A 62 2.93 4.40 11.89
CA LEU A 62 2.47 4.86 13.21
C LEU A 62 3.55 5.65 13.94
N SER A 63 4.82 5.24 13.83
CA SER A 63 5.95 5.96 14.43
C SER A 63 6.10 7.36 13.85
N ALA A 64 5.88 7.53 12.53
CA ALA A 64 5.95 8.83 11.86
C ALA A 64 4.79 9.79 12.21
N LEU A 65 3.72 9.30 12.85
CA LEU A 65 2.60 10.14 13.33
C LEU A 65 2.77 10.60 14.76
N ASN A 66 3.68 10.00 15.52
CA ASN A 66 3.89 10.26 16.94
C ASN A 66 5.01 11.29 17.18
N THR A 67 5.22 12.18 16.21
CA THR A 67 6.17 13.30 16.20
C THR A 67 5.42 14.59 15.92
#